data_AF-X6L6J3-F1
#
_entry.id   AF-X6L6J3-F1
#
_cell.length_a   1.000
_cell.length_b   1.000
_cell.length_c   1.000
_cell.angle_alpha   90.00
_cell.angle_beta   90.00
_cell.angle_gamma   90.00
#
_symmetry.space_group_name_H-M   'P 1'
#
loop_
_entity.id
_entity.type
_entity.pdbx_description
1 polymer ?
#
loop_
_entity_poly.entity_id
_entity_poly.type
_entity_poly.pdbx_seq_one_letter_code
_entity_poly.pdbx_strand_id
1 'polypeptide(L)'
;MSEKSFRKSEDFERRWFASLLWGAFPEARSEHELSEMAADVLSSDRRPVHPRTVRNWLRCENAPHFRYVPQVIALAGAESVFQLIDPEARKCG
;
A
#
# COMPACT_ATOMS: atom_id res chain seq x y z
N MET A 1 22.97 13.37 7.55
CA MET A 1 21.63 13.11 7.00
C MET A 1 20.61 13.54 8.06
N SER A 2 19.73 14.51 7.78
CA SER A 2 18.91 15.22 8.80
C SER A 2 17.59 14.49 9.09
N GLU A 3 17.08 14.57 10.31
CA GLU A 3 15.81 13.98 10.79
C GLU A 3 14.58 14.35 9.94
N LYS A 4 14.60 15.56 9.34
CA LYS A 4 13.59 16.01 8.36
C LYS A 4 13.57 15.18 7.08
N SER A 5 14.71 14.63 6.68
CA SER A 5 14.85 13.80 5.48
C SER A 5 14.25 12.40 5.68
N PHE A 6 14.39 11.83 6.88
CA PHE A 6 13.85 10.52 7.21
C PHE A 6 12.31 10.53 7.23
N ARG A 7 11.69 11.51 7.89
CA ARG A 7 10.22 11.64 7.93
C ARG A 7 9.59 11.79 6.54
N LYS A 8 10.26 12.50 5.62
CA LYS A 8 9.80 12.62 4.22
C LYS A 8 9.82 11.27 3.48
N SER A 9 10.80 10.40 3.77
CA SER A 9 10.86 9.05 3.20
C SER A 9 9.71 8.19 3.70
N GLU A 10 9.44 8.20 5.01
CA GLU A 10 8.34 7.42 5.58
C GLU A 10 6.97 7.83 5.03
N ASP A 11 6.72 9.14 4.89
CA ASP A 11 5.48 9.64 4.29
C ASP A 11 5.34 9.23 2.82
N PHE A 12 6.45 9.19 2.08
CA PHE A 12 6.47 8.71 0.70
C PHE A 12 6.17 7.21 0.62
N GLU A 13 6.83 6.39 1.43
CA GLU A 13 6.63 4.94 1.49
C GLU A 13 5.18 4.57 1.82
N ARG A 14 4.55 5.29 2.77
CA ARG A 14 3.15 5.06 3.14
C ARG A 14 2.18 5.40 2.00
N ARG A 15 2.39 6.54 1.33
CA ARG A 15 1.55 6.95 0.17
C ARG A 15 1.71 6.01 -1.00
N TRP A 16 2.93 5.54 -1.23
CA TRP A 16 3.23 4.55 -2.25
C TRP A 16 2.51 3.24 -1.94
N PHE A 17 2.61 2.73 -0.70
CA PHE A 17 1.91 1.51 -0.31
C PHE A 17 0.38 1.64 -0.41
N ALA A 18 -0.18 2.78 -0.02
CA ALA A 18 -1.61 3.05 -0.22
C ALA A 18 -2.00 3.01 -1.71
N SER A 19 -1.12 3.51 -2.59
CA SER A 19 -1.35 3.45 -4.05
C SER A 19 -1.28 2.02 -4.58
N LEU A 20 -0.36 1.20 -4.05
CA LEU A 20 -0.29 -0.23 -4.38
C LEU A 20 -1.55 -0.98 -3.97
N LEU A 21 -2.12 -0.67 -2.80
CA LEU A 21 -3.39 -1.27 -2.36
C LEU A 21 -4.52 -0.95 -3.34
N TRP A 22 -4.63 0.30 -3.82
CA TRP A 22 -5.61 0.65 -4.84
C TRP A 22 -5.37 -0.06 -6.18
N GLY A 23 -4.11 -0.27 -6.57
CA GLY A 23 -3.75 -1.03 -7.76
C GLY A 23 -4.04 -2.54 -7.64
N ALA A 24 -3.90 -3.10 -6.44
CA ALA A 24 -4.15 -4.53 -6.16
C ALA A 24 -5.64 -4.91 -6.16
N PHE A 25 -6.54 -3.95 -5.96
CA PHE A 25 -7.99 -4.18 -5.84
C PHE A 25 -8.77 -3.21 -6.73
N PRO A 26 -8.65 -3.30 -8.07
CA PRO A 26 -9.26 -2.36 -9.00
C PRO A 26 -10.80 -2.38 -9.00
N GLU A 27 -11.41 -3.43 -8.44
CA GLU A 27 -12.86 -3.55 -8.29
C GLU A 27 -13.41 -2.63 -7.19
N ALA A 28 -12.56 -2.25 -6.21
CA ALA A 28 -12.97 -1.43 -5.08
C ALA A 28 -13.45 -0.06 -5.54
N ARG A 29 -14.64 0.35 -5.08
CA ARG A 29 -15.22 1.67 -5.39
C ARG A 29 -15.13 2.64 -4.22
N SER A 30 -14.67 2.19 -3.06
CA SER A 30 -14.52 3.02 -1.86
C SER A 30 -13.40 2.54 -0.95
N GLU A 31 -12.91 3.42 -0.07
CA GLU A 31 -11.92 3.07 0.96
C GLU A 31 -12.43 1.95 1.88
N HIS A 32 -13.72 1.96 2.20
CA HIS A 32 -14.34 0.95 3.04
C HIS A 32 -14.30 -0.42 2.36
N GLU A 33 -14.80 -0.51 1.13
CA GLU A 33 -14.81 -1.75 0.35
C GLU A 33 -13.41 -2.31 0.13
N LEU A 34 -12.44 -1.45 -0.25
CA LEU A 34 -11.04 -1.85 -0.37
C LEU A 34 -10.53 -2.45 0.93
N SER A 35 -10.83 -1.81 2.05
CA SER A 35 -10.34 -2.25 3.35
C SER A 35 -10.89 -3.61 3.78
N GLU A 36 -12.13 -3.93 3.42
CA GLU A 36 -12.72 -5.24 3.69
C GLU A 36 -12.08 -6.32 2.80
N MET A 37 -11.96 -6.08 1.49
CA MET A 37 -11.35 -7.03 0.55
C MET A 37 -9.88 -7.31 0.85
N ALA A 38 -9.09 -6.27 1.07
CA ALA A 38 -7.68 -6.43 1.37
C ALA A 38 -7.45 -7.10 2.73
N ALA A 39 -8.31 -6.84 3.72
CA ALA A 39 -8.25 -7.53 5.00
C ALA A 39 -8.53 -9.02 4.85
N ASP A 40 -9.51 -9.40 4.03
CA ASP A 40 -9.83 -10.80 3.75
C ASP A 40 -8.66 -11.52 3.07
N VAL A 41 -8.11 -10.94 2.00
CA VAL A 41 -7.00 -11.54 1.23
C VAL A 41 -5.68 -11.60 2.01
N LEU A 42 -5.35 -10.59 2.81
CA LEU A 42 -4.08 -10.53 3.55
C LEU A 42 -4.15 -11.24 4.91
N SER A 43 -5.34 -11.64 5.35
CA SER A 43 -5.52 -12.41 6.59
C SER A 43 -5.04 -13.84 6.43
N SER A 44 -4.56 -14.41 7.55
CA SER A 44 -4.27 -15.84 7.67
C SER A 44 -4.64 -16.32 9.07
N ASP A 45 -4.79 -17.63 9.26
CA ASP A 45 -5.16 -18.23 10.55
C ASP A 45 -4.27 -17.79 11.73
N ARG A 46 -2.98 -17.55 11.44
CA ARG A 46 -2.00 -17.14 12.47
C ARG A 46 -1.93 -15.63 12.67
N ARG A 47 -2.50 -14.84 11.77
CA ARG A 47 -2.40 -13.38 11.78
C ARG A 47 -3.58 -12.78 11.02
N PRO A 48 -4.69 -12.51 11.71
CA PRO A 48 -5.79 -11.77 11.12
C PRO A 48 -5.36 -10.32 10.85
N VAL A 49 -5.75 -9.80 9.69
CA VAL A 49 -5.66 -8.39 9.33
C VAL A 49 -7.05 -7.81 9.44
N HIS A 50 -7.24 -6.79 10.28
CA HIS A 50 -8.53 -6.16 10.44
C HIS A 50 -8.73 -5.06 9.37
N PRO A 51 -9.93 -4.85 8.81
CA PRO A 51 -10.19 -3.77 7.84
C PRO A 51 -9.78 -2.39 8.34
N ARG A 52 -9.93 -2.14 9.65
CA ARG A 52 -9.42 -0.92 10.29
C ARG A 52 -7.92 -0.72 10.09
N THR A 53 -7.11 -1.78 10.20
CA THR A 53 -5.67 -1.72 9.98
C THR A 53 -5.36 -1.31 8.54
N VAL A 54 -6.11 -1.85 7.58
CA VAL A 54 -5.97 -1.46 6.17
C VAL A 54 -6.36 0.00 5.95
N ARG A 55 -7.45 0.49 6.55
CA ARG A 55 -7.83 1.92 6.48
C ARG A 55 -6.74 2.83 7.03
N ASN A 56 -6.09 2.43 8.12
CA ASN A 56 -4.97 3.19 8.67
C ASN A 56 -3.78 3.24 7.68
N TRP A 57 -3.50 2.16 6.94
CA TRP A 57 -2.49 2.16 5.87
C TRP A 57 -2.88 3.10 4.73
N LEU A 58 -4.13 3.04 4.27
CA LEU A 58 -4.65 3.90 3.20
C LEU A 58 -4.58 5.39 3.56
N ARG A 59 -4.85 5.72 4.82
CA ARG A 59 -4.78 7.07 5.38
C ARG A 59 -3.36 7.48 5.79
N CYS A 60 -2.37 6.63 5.54
CA CYS A 60 -0.97 6.84 5.92
C CYS A 60 -0.74 7.05 7.44
N GLU A 61 -1.68 6.64 8.28
CA GLU A 61 -1.60 6.78 9.75
C GLU A 61 -0.51 5.88 10.33
N ASN A 62 -0.34 4.68 9.76
CA ASN A 62 0.72 3.75 10.11
C ASN A 62 1.30 3.06 8.86
N ALA A 63 2.54 2.58 8.98
CA ALA A 63 3.17 1.78 7.95
C ALA A 63 2.75 0.30 8.09
N PRO A 64 2.63 -0.44 6.97
CA PRO A 64 2.46 -1.89 7.03
C PRO A 64 3.74 -2.56 7.53
N HIS A 65 3.60 -3.74 8.14
CA HIS A 65 4.75 -4.60 8.35
C HIS A 65 5.28 -5.08 6.99
N PHE A 66 6.60 -5.06 6.78
CA PHE A 66 7.27 -5.40 5.51
C PHE A 66 6.72 -6.66 4.81
N ARG A 67 6.42 -7.73 5.56
CA ARG A 67 5.76 -8.96 5.07
C ARG A 67 4.55 -8.78 4.14
N TYR A 68 3.78 -7.70 4.29
CA TYR A 68 2.60 -7.44 3.45
C TYR A 68 2.96 -6.75 2.14
N VAL A 69 4.09 -6.06 2.08
CA VAL A 69 4.57 -5.37 0.87
C VAL A 69 4.73 -6.31 -0.32
N PRO A 70 5.45 -7.45 -0.24
CA PRO A 70 5.58 -8.35 -1.40
C PRO A 70 4.25 -9.00 -1.77
N GLN A 71 3.33 -9.22 -0.81
CA GLN A 71 2.01 -9.76 -1.10
C GLN A 71 1.17 -8.79 -1.92
N VAL A 72 1.11 -7.52 -1.51
CA VAL A 72 0.35 -6.48 -2.24
C VAL A 72 0.98 -6.21 -3.61
N ILE A 73 2.31 -6.24 -3.73
CA ILE A 73 2.98 -6.15 -5.04
C ILE A 73 2.56 -7.30 -5.97
N ALA A 74 2.53 -8.54 -5.45
CA ALA A 74 2.12 -9.69 -6.25
C ALA A 74 0.67 -9.59 -6.73
N LEU A 75 -0.24 -9.06 -5.88
CA LEU A 75 -1.64 -8.80 -6.23
C LEU A 75 -1.80 -7.66 -7.25
N ALA A 76 -1.03 -6.58 -7.09
CA ALA A 76 -1.07 -5.41 -7.98
C ALA A 76 -0.41 -5.66 -9.35
N GLY A 77 0.23 -6.81 -9.55
CA GLY A 77 0.88 -7.19 -10.81
C GLY A 77 2.17 -6.43 -11.12
N ALA A 78 2.89 -6.89 -12.14
CA ALA A 78 4.23 -6.40 -12.49
C ALA A 78 4.26 -4.90 -12.86
N GLU A 79 3.18 -4.34 -13.40
CA GLU A 79 3.09 -2.91 -13.75
C GLU A 79 3.30 -2.00 -12.52
N SER A 80 2.86 -2.47 -11.35
CA SER A 80 2.97 -1.73 -10.09
C SER A 80 4.40 -1.68 -9.54
N VAL A 81 5.27 -2.61 -9.92
CA VAL A 81 6.69 -2.64 -9.52
C VAL A 81 7.50 -1.56 -10.25
N PHE A 82 7.16 -1.21 -11.49
CA PHE A 82 7.90 -0.19 -12.24
C PHE A 82 7.81 1.20 -11.59
N GLN A 83 6.72 1.50 -10.86
CA GLN A 83 6.60 2.74 -10.08
C GLN A 83 7.60 2.84 -8.92
N LEU A 84 8.15 1.72 -8.45
CA LEU A 84 9.18 1.68 -7.43
C LEU A 84 10.58 1.98 -7.99
N ILE A 85 10.81 1.63 -9.26
CA ILE A 85 12.13 1.73 -9.93
C ILE A 85 12.27 3.10 -10.62
N ASP A 86 11.17 3.68 -11.10
CA ASP A 86 11.15 5.00 -11.72
C ASP A 86 9.96 5.86 -11.22
N PRO A 87 10.15 6.63 -10.13
CA PRO A 87 9.14 7.56 -9.64
C PRO A 87 8.93 8.81 -10.53
N GLU A 88 9.77 9.06 -11.55
CA GLU A 88 9.64 10.19 -12.47
C GLU A 88 8.83 9.89 -13.74
N ALA A 89 8.51 8.62 -14.01
CA ALA A 89 7.71 8.19 -15.17
C ALA A 89 6.30 8.82 -15.25
N ARG A 90 5.84 9.54 -14.21
CA ARG A 90 4.57 10.27 -14.18
C ARG A 90 4.58 11.66 -14.85
N LYS A 91 5.69 12.12 -15.44
CA LYS A 91 5.78 13.48 -16.04
C LYS A 91 5.34 13.61 -17.50
N CYS A 92 4.81 12.57 -18.14
CA CYS A 92 4.24 12.69 -19.49
C CYS A 92 2.85 12.05 -19.53
N GLY A 93 1.83 12.90 -19.49
CA GLY A 93 0.42 12.57 -19.65
C GLY A 93 -0.41 13.84 -19.70
#